data_AF-A0A1B7LDG5-F1
#
_entry.id   AF-A0A1B7LDG5-F1
#
_cell.length_a   1.000
_cell.length_b   1.000
_cell.length_c   1.000
_cell.angle_alpha   90.00
_cell.angle_beta   90.00
_cell.angle_gamma   90.00
#
_symmetry.space_group_name_H-M   'P 1'
#
loop_
_entity.id
_entity.type
_entity.pdbx_description
1 polymer ?
#
loop_
_entity_poly.entity_id
_entity_poly.type
_entity_poly.pdbx_seq_one_letter_code
_entity_poly.pdbx_strand_id
1 'polypeptide(L)' 'MKSGGLAHLVHQIFQRTGLPPDEFWAKPRGAQLFMLASTQIVLEEERQREKALDTLRQGR' A
#
# COMPACT_ATOMS: atom_id res chain seq x y z
N MET A 1 -15.22 7.58 3.86
CA MET A 1 -14.87 6.26 3.29
C MET A 1 -13.51 5.86 3.85
N LYS A 2 -13.35 4.69 4.49
CA LYS A 2 -12.03 4.24 4.97
C LYS A 2 -11.10 4.04 3.76
N SER A 3 -10.17 4.96 3.58
CA SER A 3 -9.15 4.99 2.52
C SER A 3 -8.10 3.89 2.73
N GLY A 4 -8.50 2.63 2.53
CA GLY A 4 -7.61 1.48 2.69
C GLY A 4 -8.15 0.15 2.14
N GLY A 5 -9.21 0.15 1.34
CA GLY A 5 -9.76 -1.07 0.73
C GLY A 5 -8.94 -1.60 -0.44
N LEU A 6 -9.38 -2.71 -1.03
CA LEU A 6 -8.72 -3.39 -2.15
C LEU A 6 -8.36 -2.47 -3.33
N ALA A 7 -9.29 -1.59 -3.74
CA ALA A 7 -9.05 -0.64 -4.82
C ALA A 7 -7.91 0.34 -4.52
N HIS A 8 -7.74 0.73 -3.25
CA HIS A 8 -6.63 1.58 -2.83
C HIS A 8 -5.29 0.84 -2.93
N LEU A 9 -5.25 -0.43 -2.51
CA LEU A 9 -4.03 -1.24 -2.62
C LEU A 9 -3.65 -1.47 -4.08
N VAL A 10 -4.62 -1.77 -4.95
CA VAL A 10 -4.35 -1.91 -6.40
C VAL A 10 -3.86 -0.60 -7.02
N HIS A 11 -4.44 0.53 -6.62
CA HIS A 11 -3.95 1.85 -7.02
C HIS A 11 -2.48 2.09 -6.58
N GLN A 12 -2.14 1.74 -5.34
CA GLN A 12 -0.77 1.86 -4.82
C GLN A 12 0.21 0.94 -5.56
N ILE A 13 -0.19 -0.30 -5.87
CA ILE A 13 0.60 -1.23 -6.69
C ILE A 13 0.88 -0.61 -8.06
N PHE A 14 -0.13 -0.05 -8.72
CA PHE A 14 0.02 0.61 -10.01
C PHE A 14 0.97 1.80 -9.94
N GLN A 15 0.78 2.71 -8.99
CA GLN A 15 1.63 3.90 -8.85
C GLN A 15 3.10 3.55 -8.58
N ARG A 16 3.37 2.48 -7.83
CA ARG A 16 4.73 2.11 -7.41
C ARG A 16 5.46 1.23 -8.42
N THR A 17 4.75 0.33 -9.09
CA THR A 17 5.37 -0.70 -9.94
C THR A 17 5.06 -0.53 -11.42
N GLY A 18 4.10 0.34 -11.77
CA GLY A 18 3.59 0.48 -13.13
C GLY A 18 2.65 -0.65 -13.57
N LEU A 19 2.39 -1.65 -12.72
CA LEU A 19 1.51 -2.76 -13.07
C LEU A 19 0.05 -2.27 -13.17
N PRO A 20 -0.57 -2.33 -14.37
CA PRO A 20 -1.92 -1.82 -14.54
C PRO A 20 -2.95 -2.77 -13.88
N PRO A 21 -4.15 -2.27 -13.53
CA PRO A 21 -5.12 -3.05 -12.77
C PRO A 21 -5.59 -4.34 -13.47
N ASP A 22 -5.77 -4.32 -14.79
CA ASP A 22 -6.15 -5.47 -15.60
C ASP A 22 -5.10 -6.60 -15.52
N GLU A 23 -3.81 -6.25 -15.60
CA GLU A 23 -2.73 -7.22 -15.40
C GLU A 23 -2.66 -7.74 -13.96
N PHE A 24 -2.99 -6.93 -12.95
CA PHE A 24 -3.11 -7.41 -11.58
C PHE A 24 -4.21 -8.49 -11.46
N TRP A 25 -5.38 -8.25 -12.04
CA TRP A 25 -6.51 -9.20 -11.98
C TRP A 25 -6.28 -10.45 -12.82
N ALA A 26 -5.47 -10.37 -13.87
CA ALA A 26 -5.09 -11.53 -14.68
C ALA A 26 -4.13 -12.49 -13.94
N LYS A 27 -3.43 -12.05 -12.89
CA LYS A 27 -2.48 -12.90 -12.14
C LYS A 27 -3.21 -13.98 -11.33
N PRO A 28 -2.57 -15.13 -11.04
CA PRO A 28 -3.12 -16.14 -10.14
C PRO A 28 -3.46 -15.56 -8.76
N ARG A 29 -4.50 -16.10 -8.11
CA ARG A 29 -5.00 -15.59 -6.82
C ARG A 29 -3.90 -15.48 -5.75
N GLY A 30 -2.98 -16.44 -5.70
CA GLY A 30 -1.85 -16.41 -4.76
C GLY A 30 -0.93 -15.20 -4.99
N ALA A 31 -0.62 -14.88 -6.25
CA ALA A 31 0.18 -13.72 -6.60
C ALA A 31 -0.56 -12.42 -6.27
N GLN A 32 -1.87 -12.33 -6.56
CA GLN A 32 -2.69 -11.18 -6.16
C GLN A 32 -2.63 -10.94 -4.64
N LEU A 33 -2.86 -12.00 -3.85
CA LEU A 33 -2.84 -11.91 -2.39
C LEU A 33 -1.47 -11.49 -1.86
N PHE A 34 -0.39 -12.05 -2.41
CA PHE A 34 0.97 -11.67 -2.03
C PHE A 34 1.22 -10.20 -2.31
N MET A 35 0.90 -9.71 -3.51
CA MET A 35 1.10 -8.31 -3.89
C MET A 35 0.31 -7.35 -2.99
N LEU A 36 -0.94 -7.68 -2.66
CA LEU A 36 -1.76 -6.89 -1.75
C LEU A 36 -1.15 -6.85 -0.34
N ALA A 37 -0.76 -8.00 0.20
CA ALA A 37 -0.17 -8.11 1.53
C ALA A 37 1.16 -7.36 1.62
N SER A 38 2.05 -7.52 0.65
CA SER A 38 3.32 -6.78 0.58
C SER A 38 3.09 -5.27 0.52
N THR A 39 2.14 -4.82 -0.29
CA THR A 39 1.81 -3.39 -0.38
C THR A 39 1.26 -2.87 0.94
N GLN A 40 0.41 -3.64 1.62
CA GLN A 40 -0.15 -3.25 2.91
C GLN A 40 0.92 -3.10 4.00
N ILE A 41 1.93 -3.99 4.01
CA ILE A 41 3.07 -3.89 4.95
C ILE A 41 3.83 -2.59 4.73
N VAL A 42 4.19 -2.28 3.48
CA VAL A 42 4.93 -1.05 3.14
C VAL A 42 4.16 0.20 3.57
N LEU A 43 2.87 0.27 3.28
CA LEU A 43 2.05 1.43 3.65
C LEU A 43 1.91 1.60 5.17
N GLU A 44 1.87 0.51 5.93
CA GLU A 44 1.84 0.58 7.38
C GLU A 44 3.20 1.06 7.93
N GLU A 45 4.31 0.56 7.41
CA GLU A 45 5.65 1.03 7.79
C GLU A 45 5.84 2.52 7.51
N GLU A 46 5.40 3.01 6.34
CA GLU A 46 5.43 4.43 5.98
C GLU A 46 4.60 5.27 6.96
N ARG A 47 3.37 4.85 7.26
CA ARG A 47 2.51 5.53 8.24
C ARG A 47 3.15 5.60 9.63
N GLN A 48 3.82 4.54 10.07
CA GLN A 48 4.49 4.53 11.37
C GLN A 48 5.70 5.48 11.38
N ARG A 49 6.46 5.54 10.28
CA ARG A 49 7.56 6.51 10.11
C ARG A 49 7.04 7.94 10.15
N GLU A 50 5.95 8.24 9.45
CA GLU A 50 5.32 9.57 9.47
C GLU A 50 4.90 9.97 10.89
N LYS A 51 4.21 9.09 11.62
CA LYS A 51 3.82 9.34 13.03
C LYS A 51 5.02 9.59 13.94
N ALA A 52 6.10 8.81 13.78
CA ALA A 52 7.32 9.00 14.56
C ALA A 52 7.97 10.36 14.27
N LEU A 53 8.03 10.77 13.00
CA LEU A 53 8.55 12.07 12.59
C LEU A 53 7.68 13.22 13.11
N ASP A 54 6.36 13.08 13.08
CA ASP A 54 5.45 14.11 13.59
C ASP A 54 5.56 14.26 15.12
N THR A 55 5.73 13.15 15.83
CA THR A 55 6.00 13.17 17.28
C THR A 55 7.30 13.91 17.59
N LEU A 56 8.36 13.68 16.80
CA LEU A 56 9.63 14.39 16.95
C LEU A 56 9.52 15.89 16.63
N ARG A 57 8.67 16.28 15.68
CA ARG A 57 8.41 17.68 15.32
C ARG A 57 7.63 18.43 16.39
N GLN A 58 6.66 17.78 17.02
CA GLN A 58 5.81 18.37 18.07
C GLN A 58 6.51 18.49 19.43
N GLY A 59 7.61 17.77 19.64
CA GLY A 59 8.44 17.83 20.85
C GLY A 59 9.58 18.85 20.84
N ARG A 60 9.62 19.78 19.86
CA ARG A 60 10.52 20.94 19.81
C ARG A 60 9.73 22.23 19.98
#